data_AF-A0A7C9RL97-F1
#
_entry.id   AF-A0A7C9RL97-F1
#
_cell.length_a   1.000
_cell.length_b   1.000
_cell.length_c   1.000
_cell.angle_alpha   90.00
_cell.angle_beta   90.00
_cell.angle_gamma   90.00
#
_symmetry.space_group_name_H-M   'P 1'
#
loop_
_entity.id
_entity.type
_entity.pdbx_description
1 polymer ?
#
loop_
_entity_poly.entity_id
_entity_poly.type
_entity_poly.pdbx_seq_one_letter_code
_entity_poly.pdbx_strand_id
1 'polypeptide(L)'
;MKNTISALMLGTALMVGAGTSAFAQDKTIKIGNLTDMSGLYSDLGGAGSTIAAQMAVEDSGLAAKGWKIDVIAADHQNKPDVGATTARQWIDVEKVDVIVDVLNSGVALAVNNVVKEKNSIMLNSGAGTSDLTNAQCTPNTIHWAYDTYMLANSTGTALAKAGGDTWFFLTADYAFGAALERDTTAAVTKAGGKVVGGVKHPLNSSDFSSFLLQAQASKAKIIGLANAGGDTTNSIKQAAEFGIVKGGQKLAGLLMFIPDVNSLGLPVAQGLNFTETFYWDMNDGT
;
A
#
# COMPACT_ATOMS: atom_id res chain seq x y z
N MET A 1 -50.42 -79.09 -28.99
CA MET A 1 -49.05 -79.52 -28.64
C MET A 1 -48.35 -78.30 -28.06
N LYS A 2 -48.46 -78.01 -26.75
CA LYS A 2 -47.62 -78.53 -25.64
C LYS A 2 -46.12 -78.37 -25.89
N ASN A 3 -45.53 -77.30 -25.33
CA ASN A 3 -44.40 -77.30 -24.38
C ASN A 3 -43.65 -75.94 -24.44
N THR A 4 -43.68 -75.18 -23.34
CA THR A 4 -42.53 -74.84 -22.46
C THR A 4 -41.83 -73.53 -22.90
N ILE A 5 -41.53 -72.53 -22.08
CA ILE A 5 -41.02 -72.48 -20.70
C ILE A 5 -41.50 -71.18 -20.02
N SER A 6 -41.93 -71.31 -18.76
CA SER A 6 -42.07 -70.24 -17.77
C SER A 6 -40.71 -69.93 -17.11
N ALA A 7 -40.41 -68.64 -16.87
CA ALA A 7 -39.43 -68.06 -15.92
C ALA A 7 -38.87 -66.77 -16.56
N LEU A 8 -38.73 -65.61 -15.93
CA LEU A 8 -38.63 -65.24 -14.52
C LEU A 8 -38.94 -63.72 -14.45
N MET A 9 -39.87 -63.30 -13.59
CA MET A 9 -39.83 -61.94 -13.02
C MET A 9 -38.80 -61.95 -11.91
N LEU A 10 -37.87 -60.99 -11.91
CA LEU A 10 -37.29 -60.25 -10.76
C LEU A 10 -35.92 -59.68 -11.18
N GLY A 11 -35.78 -58.36 -11.17
CA GLY A 11 -34.52 -57.69 -11.46
C GLY A 11 -34.61 -56.17 -11.37
N THR A 12 -35.28 -55.64 -10.34
CA THR A 12 -35.14 -54.25 -9.91
C THR A 12 -33.79 -54.09 -9.21
N ALA A 13 -32.90 -53.21 -9.67
CA ALA A 13 -32.11 -52.29 -8.82
C ALA A 13 -30.89 -51.67 -9.55
N LEU A 14 -30.88 -50.34 -9.54
CA LEU A 14 -29.73 -49.45 -9.37
C LEU A 14 -28.47 -49.63 -10.24
N MET A 15 -28.31 -48.75 -11.23
CA MET A 15 -27.06 -47.99 -11.38
C MET A 15 -27.38 -46.52 -11.65
N VAL A 16 -27.95 -45.87 -10.64
CA VAL A 16 -27.85 -44.42 -10.46
C VAL A 16 -26.59 -44.19 -9.63
N GLY A 17 -25.71 -43.30 -10.09
CA GLY A 17 -24.68 -42.70 -9.24
C GLY A 17 -23.26 -43.24 -9.43
N ALA A 18 -22.72 -43.16 -10.64
CA ALA A 18 -21.32 -42.73 -10.72
C ALA A 18 -21.33 -41.23 -10.38
N GLY A 19 -21.37 -40.93 -9.08
CA GLY A 19 -21.11 -39.57 -8.60
C GLY A 19 -19.78 -39.17 -9.20
N THR A 20 -19.78 -38.10 -9.99
CA THR A 20 -18.59 -37.30 -10.15
C THR A 20 -18.12 -37.00 -8.74
N SER A 21 -17.03 -37.64 -8.30
CA SER A 21 -16.32 -37.19 -7.12
C SER A 21 -16.06 -35.71 -7.38
N ALA A 22 -16.85 -34.85 -6.73
CA ALA A 22 -16.50 -33.45 -6.64
C ALA A 22 -15.12 -33.49 -5.99
N PHE A 23 -14.07 -33.21 -6.77
CA PHE A 23 -12.76 -32.98 -6.22
C PHE A 23 -12.97 -31.88 -5.20
N ALA A 24 -12.95 -32.23 -3.92
CA ALA A 24 -12.90 -31.25 -2.86
C ALA A 24 -11.63 -30.46 -3.17
N GLN A 25 -11.80 -29.23 -3.64
CA GLN A 25 -10.69 -28.33 -3.87
C GLN A 25 -9.96 -28.26 -2.53
N ASP A 26 -8.67 -28.61 -2.52
CA ASP A 26 -7.88 -28.59 -1.30
C ASP A 26 -8.09 -27.21 -0.67
N LYS A 27 -8.64 -27.19 0.54
CA LYS A 27 -8.95 -25.95 1.27
C LYS A 27 -7.66 -25.35 1.83
N THR A 28 -6.67 -25.14 0.97
CA THR A 28 -5.38 -24.57 1.32
C THR A 28 -5.22 -23.26 0.57
N ILE A 29 -4.84 -22.20 1.29
CA ILE A 29 -4.49 -20.91 0.72
C ILE A 29 -3.12 -20.52 1.22
N LYS A 30 -2.29 -19.94 0.36
CA LYS A 30 -1.02 -19.34 0.72
C LYS A 30 -1.04 -17.85 0.41
N ILE A 31 -0.81 -17.05 1.44
CA ILE A 31 -0.75 -15.59 1.40
C ILE A 31 0.74 -15.20 1.45
N GLY A 32 1.20 -14.43 0.48
CA GLY A 32 2.55 -13.88 0.44
C GLY A 32 2.55 -12.40 0.83
N ASN A 33 3.06 -12.06 2.01
CA ASN A 33 3.25 -10.68 2.43
C ASN A 33 4.59 -10.14 1.92
N LEU A 34 4.56 -9.34 0.85
CA LEU A 34 5.75 -8.78 0.23
C LEU A 34 5.90 -7.31 0.63
N THR A 35 6.88 -6.99 1.47
CA THR A 35 7.00 -5.64 2.04
C THR A 35 8.46 -5.23 2.26
N ASP A 36 8.68 -4.03 2.79
CA ASP A 36 9.98 -3.59 3.27
C ASP A 36 10.20 -4.10 4.70
N MET A 37 11.16 -5.00 4.89
CA MET A 37 11.46 -5.53 6.24
C MET A 37 12.71 -4.92 6.86
N SER A 38 13.56 -4.27 6.08
CA SER A 38 14.88 -3.83 6.55
C SER A 38 15.19 -2.35 6.30
N GLY A 39 14.39 -1.68 5.47
CA GLY A 39 14.59 -0.31 5.02
C GLY A 39 13.80 0.73 5.80
N LEU A 40 13.63 1.90 5.19
CA LEU A 40 13.02 3.08 5.79
C LEU A 40 11.52 2.94 6.09
N TYR A 41 10.87 1.90 5.57
CA TYR A 41 9.44 1.64 5.75
C TYR A 41 9.16 0.41 6.62
N SER A 42 10.19 -0.21 7.23
CA SER A 42 10.03 -1.42 8.04
C SER A 42 9.15 -1.24 9.28
N ASP A 43 9.18 -0.05 9.90
CA ASP A 43 8.30 0.30 11.02
C ASP A 43 6.85 0.55 10.59
N LEU A 44 6.61 0.83 9.29
CA LEU A 44 5.28 1.05 8.73
C LEU A 44 4.62 -0.27 8.31
N GLY A 45 5.37 -1.12 7.61
CA GLY A 45 4.94 -2.45 7.21
C GLY A 45 5.71 -3.52 7.96
N GLY A 46 6.81 -3.99 7.36
CA GLY A 46 7.74 -4.95 7.95
C GLY A 46 7.07 -6.15 8.61
N ALA A 47 7.56 -6.51 9.79
CA ALA A 47 7.00 -7.61 10.57
C ALA A 47 5.55 -7.33 11.02
N GLY A 48 5.21 -6.06 11.29
CA GLY A 48 3.87 -5.67 11.73
C GLY A 48 2.79 -6.00 10.69
N SER A 49 3.04 -5.73 9.42
CA SER A 49 2.16 -6.09 8.30
C SER A 49 1.93 -7.61 8.20
N THR A 50 2.99 -8.41 8.43
CA THR A 50 2.88 -9.88 8.44
C THR A 50 2.02 -10.38 9.60
N ILE A 51 2.23 -9.81 10.79
CA ILE A 51 1.44 -10.14 12.00
C ILE A 51 -0.02 -9.75 11.79
N ALA A 52 -0.30 -8.58 11.21
CA ALA A 52 -1.67 -8.15 10.92
C ALA A 52 -2.38 -9.10 9.95
N ALA A 53 -1.70 -9.60 8.92
CA ALA A 53 -2.25 -10.62 8.02
C ALA A 53 -2.52 -11.95 8.74
N GLN A 54 -1.65 -12.37 9.67
CA GLN A 54 -1.85 -13.57 10.49
C GLN A 54 -3.06 -13.41 11.42
N MET A 55 -3.20 -12.27 12.09
CA MET A 55 -4.36 -11.95 12.93
C MET A 55 -5.67 -11.99 12.12
N ALA A 56 -5.68 -11.41 10.91
CA ALA A 56 -6.85 -11.45 10.03
C ALA A 56 -7.23 -12.90 9.63
N VAL A 57 -6.24 -13.78 9.46
CA VAL A 57 -6.47 -15.21 9.21
C VAL A 57 -7.09 -15.89 10.43
N GLU A 58 -6.59 -15.61 11.64
CA GLU A 58 -7.14 -16.14 12.90
C GLU A 58 -8.60 -15.70 13.10
N ASP A 59 -8.88 -14.42 12.89
CA ASP A 59 -10.22 -13.82 13.07
C ASP A 59 -11.25 -14.29 12.01
N SER A 60 -10.79 -14.73 10.84
CA SER A 60 -11.66 -15.12 9.72
C SER A 60 -12.59 -16.32 10.03
N GLY A 61 -12.24 -17.14 11.03
CA GLY A 61 -12.92 -18.40 11.34
C GLY A 61 -12.82 -19.45 10.22
N LEU A 62 -11.99 -19.23 9.19
CA LEU A 62 -11.83 -20.15 8.06
C LEU A 62 -11.16 -21.45 8.50
N ALA A 63 -10.27 -21.42 9.49
CA ALA A 63 -9.68 -22.60 10.09
C ALA A 63 -10.75 -23.56 10.64
N ALA A 64 -11.76 -23.04 11.36
CA ALA A 64 -12.90 -23.83 11.85
C ALA A 64 -13.77 -24.41 10.72
N LYS A 65 -13.70 -23.82 9.52
CA LYS A 65 -14.37 -24.31 8.30
C LYS A 65 -13.49 -25.29 7.49
N GLY A 66 -12.36 -25.70 8.06
CA GLY A 66 -11.43 -26.67 7.49
C GLY A 66 -10.45 -26.09 6.47
N TRP A 67 -10.23 -24.77 6.47
CA TRP A 67 -9.17 -24.16 5.66
C TRP A 67 -7.83 -24.21 6.37
N LYS A 68 -6.76 -24.49 5.61
CA LYS A 68 -5.37 -24.28 6.00
C LYS A 68 -4.88 -23.03 5.30
N ILE A 69 -4.46 -22.02 6.05
CA ILE A 69 -4.00 -20.75 5.48
C ILE A 69 -2.58 -20.49 5.97
N ASP A 70 -1.62 -20.51 5.06
CA ASP A 70 -0.21 -20.28 5.35
C ASP A 70 0.14 -18.83 4.95
N VAL A 71 0.64 -18.02 5.90
CA VAL A 71 1.18 -16.69 5.62
C VAL A 71 2.70 -16.79 5.56
N ILE A 72 3.27 -16.52 4.39
CA ILE A 72 4.71 -16.36 4.20
C ILE A 72 5.03 -14.89 3.96
N ALA A 73 6.29 -14.51 4.14
CA ALA A 73 6.69 -13.13 3.96
C ALA A 73 8.10 -13.03 3.38
N ALA A 74 8.35 -11.94 2.66
CA ALA A 74 9.67 -11.64 2.09
C ALA A 74 9.92 -10.14 2.03
N ASP A 75 11.21 -9.81 2.10
CA ASP A 75 11.71 -8.45 1.99
C ASP A 75 12.00 -8.10 0.52
N HIS A 76 11.27 -7.12 0.00
CA HIS A 76 11.52 -6.60 -1.35
C HIS A 76 12.66 -5.57 -1.39
N GLN A 77 13.22 -5.15 -0.25
CA GLN A 77 14.39 -4.27 -0.13
C GLN A 77 14.25 -2.91 -0.85
N ASN A 78 13.01 -2.41 -0.95
CA ASN A 78 12.63 -1.27 -1.81
C ASN A 78 13.12 -1.36 -3.27
N LYS A 79 13.26 -2.57 -3.82
CA LYS A 79 13.81 -2.84 -5.15
C LYS A 79 12.78 -3.52 -6.06
N PRO A 80 12.34 -2.86 -7.15
CA PRO A 80 11.31 -3.41 -8.03
C PRO A 80 11.66 -4.75 -8.66
N ASP A 81 12.94 -4.96 -9.01
CA ASP A 81 13.45 -6.21 -9.57
C ASP A 81 13.42 -7.37 -8.55
N VAL A 82 13.78 -7.11 -7.29
CA VAL A 82 13.68 -8.08 -6.19
C VAL A 82 12.21 -8.46 -5.98
N GLY A 83 11.32 -7.48 -5.82
CA GLY A 83 9.89 -7.74 -5.61
C GLY A 83 9.24 -8.50 -6.76
N ALA A 84 9.53 -8.15 -8.01
CA ALA A 84 9.00 -8.86 -9.17
C ALA A 84 9.57 -10.29 -9.31
N THR A 85 10.83 -10.51 -8.91
CA THR A 85 11.43 -11.85 -8.91
C THR A 85 10.80 -12.73 -7.82
N THR A 86 10.66 -12.20 -6.61
CA THR A 86 9.98 -12.90 -5.50
C THR A 86 8.54 -13.23 -5.86
N ALA A 87 7.79 -12.29 -6.44
CA ALA A 87 6.41 -12.53 -6.89
C ALA A 87 6.32 -13.68 -7.91
N ARG A 88 7.24 -13.72 -8.90
CA ARG A 88 7.28 -14.84 -9.87
C ARG A 88 7.58 -16.17 -9.20
N GLN A 89 8.58 -16.22 -8.32
CA GLN A 89 8.92 -17.43 -7.57
C GLN A 89 7.73 -17.91 -6.73
N TRP A 90 7.10 -16.99 -6.01
CA TRP A 90 5.94 -17.28 -5.18
C TRP A 90 4.77 -17.86 -5.96
N ILE A 91 4.45 -17.27 -7.11
CA ILE A 91 3.34 -17.73 -7.95
C ILE A 91 3.70 -19.05 -8.64
N ASP A 92 4.85 -19.12 -9.32
CA ASP A 92 5.20 -20.25 -10.19
C ASP A 92 5.66 -21.49 -9.40
N VAL A 93 6.40 -21.29 -8.31
CA VAL A 93 7.05 -22.37 -7.55
C VAL A 93 6.34 -22.62 -6.24
N GLU A 94 6.17 -21.58 -5.41
CA GLU A 94 5.64 -21.75 -4.05
C GLU A 94 4.11 -21.81 -4.00
N LYS A 95 3.43 -21.57 -5.13
CA LYS A 95 1.96 -21.59 -5.26
C LYS A 95 1.27 -20.64 -4.27
N VAL A 96 1.77 -19.41 -4.17
CA VAL A 96 1.09 -18.32 -3.48
C VAL A 96 -0.17 -17.93 -4.27
N ASP A 97 -1.30 -17.88 -3.58
CA ASP A 97 -2.60 -17.56 -4.17
C ASP A 97 -2.83 -16.04 -4.24
N VAL A 98 -2.32 -15.31 -3.24
CA VAL A 98 -2.50 -13.86 -3.12
C VAL A 98 -1.26 -13.20 -2.55
N ILE A 99 -0.83 -12.11 -3.17
CA ILE A 99 0.22 -11.23 -2.66
C ILE A 99 -0.43 -10.04 -1.95
N VAL A 100 0.04 -9.71 -0.76
CA VAL A 100 -0.51 -8.61 0.06
C VAL A 100 0.55 -7.58 0.40
N ASP A 101 0.09 -6.41 0.85
CA ASP A 101 0.88 -5.24 1.26
C ASP A 101 1.54 -4.45 0.14
N VAL A 102 2.76 -4.83 -0.26
CA VAL A 102 3.58 -4.20 -1.32
C VAL A 102 3.82 -2.70 -1.14
N LEU A 103 4.39 -2.34 0.00
CA LEU A 103 4.57 -0.97 0.52
C LEU A 103 5.20 0.05 -0.43
N ASN A 104 6.20 -0.33 -1.23
CA ASN A 104 6.86 0.59 -2.14
C ASN A 104 6.14 0.67 -3.50
N SER A 105 5.71 1.86 -3.92
CA SER A 105 4.96 2.04 -5.18
C SER A 105 5.71 1.58 -6.43
N GLY A 106 7.04 1.71 -6.50
CA GLY A 106 7.82 1.18 -7.61
C GLY A 106 7.81 -0.35 -7.64
N VAL A 107 7.88 -0.97 -6.46
CA VAL A 107 7.75 -2.42 -6.31
C VAL A 107 6.34 -2.87 -6.66
N ALA A 108 5.31 -2.20 -6.17
CA ALA A 108 3.91 -2.53 -6.44
C ALA A 108 3.58 -2.48 -7.92
N LEU A 109 4.08 -1.50 -8.67
CA LEU A 109 3.89 -1.47 -10.13
C LEU A 109 4.59 -2.65 -10.83
N ALA A 110 5.78 -3.05 -10.37
CA ALA A 110 6.48 -4.20 -10.93
C ALA A 110 5.78 -5.53 -10.60
N VAL A 111 5.30 -5.69 -9.36
CA VAL A 111 4.53 -6.87 -8.92
C VAL A 111 3.16 -6.93 -9.62
N ASN A 112 2.49 -5.79 -9.80
CA ASN A 112 1.24 -5.68 -10.56
C ASN A 112 1.36 -6.24 -11.98
N ASN A 113 2.48 -5.95 -12.67
CA ASN A 113 2.74 -6.52 -13.99
C ASN A 113 2.89 -8.05 -13.96
N VAL A 114 3.57 -8.60 -12.94
CA VAL A 114 3.69 -10.06 -12.76
C VAL A 114 2.34 -10.68 -12.47
N VAL A 115 1.58 -10.10 -11.55
CA VAL A 115 0.25 -10.57 -11.15
C VAL A 115 -0.72 -10.58 -12.34
N LYS A 116 -0.67 -9.54 -13.17
CA LYS A 116 -1.42 -9.46 -14.43
C LYS A 116 -1.02 -10.55 -15.42
N GLU A 117 0.29 -10.76 -15.65
CA GLU A 117 0.81 -11.79 -16.56
C GLU A 117 0.39 -13.20 -16.13
N LYS A 118 0.42 -13.44 -14.82
CA LYS A 118 0.16 -14.76 -14.23
C LYS A 118 -1.29 -15.00 -13.84
N ASN A 119 -2.16 -14.00 -14.01
CA ASN A 119 -3.55 -14.03 -13.52
C ASN A 119 -3.63 -14.41 -12.02
N SER A 120 -2.70 -13.90 -11.21
CA SER A 120 -2.69 -14.06 -9.74
C SER A 120 -3.51 -12.94 -9.08
N ILE A 121 -3.44 -12.73 -7.77
CA ILE A 121 -4.15 -11.65 -7.07
C ILE A 121 -3.16 -10.81 -6.27
N MET A 122 -3.31 -9.48 -6.33
CA MET A 122 -2.62 -8.55 -5.45
C MET A 122 -3.62 -7.74 -4.63
N LEU A 123 -3.54 -7.81 -3.31
CA LEU A 123 -4.25 -6.95 -2.37
C LEU A 123 -3.26 -5.91 -1.81
N ASN A 124 -3.13 -4.79 -2.50
CA ASN A 124 -2.24 -3.71 -2.11
C ASN A 124 -2.85 -2.88 -0.97
N SER A 125 -2.19 -2.89 0.19
CA SER A 125 -2.46 -1.99 1.32
C SER A 125 -1.34 -1.00 1.57
N GLY A 126 -0.14 -1.27 1.03
CA GLY A 126 1.05 -0.52 1.38
C GLY A 126 1.39 0.59 0.40
N ALA A 127 1.43 0.32 -0.92
CA ALA A 127 1.80 1.35 -1.89
C ALA A 127 0.70 2.39 -2.09
N GLY A 128 1.12 3.66 -2.21
CA GLY A 128 0.19 4.79 -2.39
C GLY A 128 -0.04 5.27 -3.83
N THR A 129 0.76 4.90 -4.84
CA THR A 129 0.58 5.51 -6.18
C THR A 129 -0.83 5.28 -6.75
N SER A 130 -1.51 6.37 -7.14
CA SER A 130 -2.81 6.31 -7.80
C SER A 130 -2.75 5.65 -9.19
N ASP A 131 -1.55 5.42 -9.74
CA ASP A 131 -1.40 4.75 -11.02
C ASP A 131 -1.88 3.28 -10.98
N LEU A 132 -1.83 2.61 -9.81
CA LEU A 132 -2.28 1.23 -9.60
C LEU A 132 -3.78 1.03 -9.92
N THR A 133 -4.58 2.06 -9.72
CA THR A 133 -6.04 2.06 -9.96
C THR A 133 -6.45 2.96 -11.11
N ASN A 134 -5.48 3.51 -11.86
CA ASN A 134 -5.71 4.33 -13.04
C ASN A 134 -4.97 3.75 -14.25
N ALA A 135 -3.84 4.36 -14.64
CA ALA A 135 -3.12 4.02 -15.86
C ALA A 135 -2.62 2.56 -15.91
N GLN A 136 -2.41 1.94 -14.75
CA GLN A 136 -1.96 0.56 -14.61
C GLN A 136 -2.97 -0.34 -13.89
N CYS A 137 -4.27 0.01 -13.92
CA CYS A 137 -5.30 -0.84 -13.36
C CYS A 137 -5.35 -2.22 -14.03
N THR A 138 -5.66 -3.23 -13.22
CA THR A 138 -5.82 -4.62 -13.67
C THR A 138 -7.02 -5.24 -12.96
N PRO A 139 -7.68 -6.26 -13.55
CA PRO A 139 -8.80 -6.94 -12.88
C PRO A 139 -8.36 -7.75 -11.64
N ASN A 140 -7.06 -7.90 -11.43
CA ASN A 140 -6.45 -8.78 -10.44
C ASN A 140 -5.80 -8.00 -9.29
N THR A 141 -5.88 -6.67 -9.32
CA THR A 141 -5.27 -5.79 -8.33
C THR A 141 -6.34 -4.99 -7.61
N ILE A 142 -6.36 -5.15 -6.29
CA ILE A 142 -7.21 -4.42 -5.39
C ILE A 142 -6.32 -3.50 -4.57
N HIS A 143 -6.66 -2.23 -4.53
CA HIS A 143 -5.94 -1.21 -3.78
C HIS A 143 -6.91 -0.61 -2.78
N TRP A 144 -6.72 -0.88 -1.48
CA TRP A 144 -7.82 -0.74 -0.52
C TRP A 144 -7.54 0.13 0.71
N ALA A 145 -6.28 0.51 0.96
CA ALA A 145 -5.93 1.37 2.09
C ALA A 145 -6.05 2.86 1.72
N TYR A 146 -5.11 3.38 0.93
CA TYR A 146 -5.05 4.79 0.56
C TYR A 146 -4.35 4.96 -0.80
N ASP A 147 -4.54 6.09 -1.47
CA ASP A 147 -3.76 6.45 -2.65
C ASP A 147 -3.36 7.94 -2.69
N THR A 148 -2.47 8.31 -3.60
CA THR A 148 -1.97 9.68 -3.74
C THR A 148 -3.06 10.66 -4.16
N TYR A 149 -4.11 10.21 -4.85
CA TYR A 149 -5.25 11.05 -5.20
C TYR A 149 -6.04 11.44 -3.95
N MET A 150 -6.31 10.50 -3.06
CA MET A 150 -6.99 10.73 -1.79
C MET A 150 -6.18 11.68 -0.90
N LEU A 151 -4.88 11.41 -0.72
CA LEU A 151 -3.98 12.25 0.08
C LEU A 151 -3.95 13.69 -0.45
N ALA A 152 -3.80 13.85 -1.77
CA ALA A 152 -3.79 15.13 -2.44
C ALA A 152 -5.10 15.91 -2.29
N ASN A 153 -6.24 15.26 -2.55
CA ASN A 153 -7.54 15.92 -2.50
C ASN A 153 -8.00 16.21 -1.08
N SER A 154 -7.46 15.52 -0.07
CA SER A 154 -7.70 15.82 1.34
C SER A 154 -6.73 16.90 1.84
N THR A 155 -5.48 16.54 2.15
CA THR A 155 -4.49 17.44 2.76
C THR A 155 -4.18 18.64 1.86
N GLY A 156 -3.94 18.40 0.57
CA GLY A 156 -3.59 19.45 -0.40
C GLY A 156 -4.70 20.49 -0.56
N THR A 157 -5.94 20.03 -0.79
CA THR A 157 -7.11 20.93 -0.90
C THR A 157 -7.36 21.72 0.40
N ALA A 158 -7.30 21.05 1.55
CA ALA A 158 -7.59 21.67 2.84
C ALA A 158 -6.59 22.81 3.14
N LEU A 159 -5.30 22.55 2.95
CA LEU A 159 -4.24 23.53 3.20
C LEU A 159 -4.28 24.69 2.19
N ALA A 160 -4.56 24.42 0.91
CA ALA A 160 -4.72 25.47 -0.09
C ALA A 160 -5.89 26.41 0.26
N LYS A 161 -7.05 25.85 0.63
CA LYS A 161 -8.23 26.62 1.06
C LYS A 161 -8.02 27.39 2.36
N ALA A 162 -7.15 26.90 3.24
CA ALA A 162 -6.75 27.58 4.47
C ALA A 162 -5.74 28.73 4.24
N GLY A 163 -5.50 29.15 2.99
CA GLY A 163 -4.63 30.27 2.64
C GLY A 163 -3.18 29.88 2.33
N GLY A 164 -2.86 28.58 2.34
CA GLY A 164 -1.59 28.02 1.86
C GLY A 164 -1.57 27.95 0.34
N ASP A 165 -1.65 29.10 -0.33
CA ASP A 165 -1.84 29.21 -1.79
C ASP A 165 -0.55 29.08 -2.61
N THR A 166 0.63 29.01 -2.00
CA THR A 166 1.91 28.79 -2.70
C THR A 166 2.66 27.59 -2.16
N TRP A 167 3.06 26.68 -3.04
CA TRP A 167 3.64 25.38 -2.70
C TRP A 167 5.01 25.17 -3.34
N PHE A 168 5.94 24.61 -2.58
CA PHE A 168 7.19 24.06 -3.08
C PHE A 168 7.32 22.61 -2.63
N PHE A 169 7.67 21.69 -3.53
CA PHE A 169 7.75 20.27 -3.18
C PHE A 169 9.17 19.80 -2.86
N LEU A 170 9.29 18.94 -1.84
CA LEU A 170 10.38 18.00 -1.70
C LEU A 170 9.84 16.63 -2.10
N THR A 171 10.41 16.05 -3.15
CA THR A 171 9.84 14.85 -3.80
C THR A 171 10.81 13.69 -3.76
N ALA A 172 10.39 12.55 -3.22
CA ALA A 172 11.17 11.32 -3.31
C ALA A 172 11.25 10.87 -4.78
N ASP A 173 12.45 10.62 -5.29
CA ASP A 173 12.69 10.34 -6.72
C ASP A 173 12.35 8.90 -7.10
N TYR A 174 11.08 8.53 -6.97
CA TYR A 174 10.50 7.28 -7.43
C TYR A 174 8.99 7.43 -7.68
N ALA A 175 8.32 6.32 -8.04
CA ALA A 175 6.93 6.31 -8.48
C ALA A 175 5.95 6.99 -7.52
N PHE A 176 6.07 6.77 -6.20
CA PHE A 176 5.16 7.39 -5.22
C PHE A 176 5.33 8.91 -5.15
N GLY A 177 6.57 9.40 -4.99
CA GLY A 177 6.81 10.83 -4.86
C GLY A 177 6.35 11.59 -6.11
N ALA A 178 6.64 11.04 -7.29
CA ALA A 178 6.18 11.60 -8.55
C ALA A 178 4.64 11.64 -8.65
N ALA A 179 3.94 10.56 -8.28
CA ALA A 179 2.48 10.51 -8.28
C ALA A 179 1.87 11.48 -7.25
N LEU A 180 2.45 11.55 -6.04
CA LEU A 180 1.97 12.41 -4.97
C LEU A 180 2.16 13.90 -5.29
N GLU A 181 3.31 14.29 -5.85
CA GLU A 181 3.53 15.65 -6.33
C GLU A 181 2.54 16.01 -7.44
N ARG A 182 2.36 15.12 -8.44
CA ARG A 182 1.41 15.32 -9.54
C ARG A 182 -0.01 15.52 -9.03
N ASP A 183 -0.49 14.60 -8.19
CA ASP A 183 -1.87 14.60 -7.72
C ASP A 183 -2.12 15.80 -6.78
N THR A 184 -1.15 16.13 -5.91
CA THR A 184 -1.24 17.29 -5.01
C THR A 184 -1.18 18.60 -5.79
N THR A 185 -0.34 18.69 -6.82
CA THR A 185 -0.31 19.85 -7.73
C THR A 185 -1.67 20.08 -8.37
N ALA A 186 -2.32 19.02 -8.84
CA ALA A 186 -3.66 19.12 -9.41
C ALA A 186 -4.71 19.59 -8.39
N ALA A 187 -4.70 19.02 -7.18
CA ALA A 187 -5.62 19.40 -6.10
C ALA A 187 -5.43 20.87 -5.65
N VAL A 188 -4.19 21.29 -5.43
CA VAL A 188 -3.83 22.65 -5.04
C VAL A 188 -4.23 23.66 -6.12
N THR A 189 -3.94 23.37 -7.39
CA THR A 189 -4.30 24.25 -8.51
C THR A 189 -5.82 24.39 -8.65
N LYS A 190 -6.55 23.27 -8.51
CA LYS A 190 -8.02 23.27 -8.51
C LYS A 190 -8.61 24.07 -7.34
N ALA A 191 -7.91 24.12 -6.21
CA ALA A 191 -8.28 24.93 -5.04
C ALA A 191 -7.86 26.40 -5.15
N GLY A 192 -7.27 26.84 -6.27
CA GLY A 192 -6.83 28.22 -6.50
C GLY A 192 -5.42 28.55 -6.02
N GLY A 193 -4.66 27.55 -5.56
CA GLY A 193 -3.24 27.69 -5.23
C GLY A 193 -2.34 27.56 -6.46
N LYS A 194 -1.03 27.71 -6.25
CA LYS A 194 0.02 27.55 -7.27
C LYS A 194 1.24 26.84 -6.71
N VAL A 195 1.86 26.03 -7.55
CA VAL A 195 3.16 25.40 -7.28
C VAL A 195 4.25 26.29 -7.85
N VAL A 196 5.18 26.73 -7.02
CA VAL A 196 6.25 27.68 -7.38
C VAL A 196 7.60 27.01 -7.63
N GLY A 197 7.68 25.70 -7.40
CA GLY A 197 8.86 24.89 -7.69
C GLY A 197 8.83 23.56 -6.94
N GLY A 198 9.91 22.81 -7.11
CA GLY A 198 10.14 21.59 -6.38
C GLY A 198 11.58 21.13 -6.54
N VAL A 199 11.99 20.21 -5.67
CA VAL A 199 13.29 19.55 -5.73
C VAL A 199 13.12 18.08 -5.42
N LYS A 200 13.82 17.24 -6.16
CA LYS A 200 13.83 15.80 -5.94
C LYS A 200 14.97 15.41 -5.01
N HIS A 201 14.71 14.43 -4.16
CA HIS A 201 15.73 13.79 -3.33
C HIS A 201 15.73 12.27 -3.56
N PRO A 202 16.89 11.60 -3.42
CA PRO A 202 16.95 10.14 -3.43
C PRO A 202 16.05 9.54 -2.33
N LEU A 203 15.46 8.38 -2.60
CA LEU A 203 14.79 7.58 -1.58
C LEU A 203 15.78 7.21 -0.46
N ASN A 204 15.34 7.29 0.80
CA ASN A 204 16.15 6.98 1.97
C ASN A 204 17.36 7.90 2.13
N SER A 205 17.12 9.21 1.96
CA SER A 205 18.13 10.24 2.17
C SER A 205 18.34 10.51 3.67
N SER A 206 19.60 10.65 4.10
CA SER A 206 19.93 11.02 5.48
C SER A 206 20.09 12.53 5.68
N ASP A 207 20.40 13.27 4.61
CA ASP A 207 20.61 14.73 4.64
C ASP A 207 19.65 15.43 3.67
N PHE A 208 18.81 16.30 4.23
CA PHE A 208 17.82 17.10 3.52
C PHE A 208 18.19 18.58 3.44
N SER A 209 19.35 18.98 3.97
CA SER A 209 19.77 20.38 4.11
C SER A 209 19.66 21.18 2.82
N SER A 210 20.28 20.70 1.74
CA SER A 210 20.29 21.40 0.45
C SER A 210 18.89 21.51 -0.19
N PHE A 211 18.04 20.51 0.01
CA PHE A 211 16.66 20.50 -0.49
C PHE A 211 15.78 21.47 0.29
N LEU A 212 15.92 21.47 1.62
CA LEU A 212 15.20 22.36 2.53
C LEU A 212 15.61 23.83 2.35
N LEU A 213 16.89 24.11 2.10
CA LEU A 213 17.34 25.48 1.80
C LEU A 213 16.75 26.02 0.49
N GLN A 214 16.60 25.18 -0.55
CA GLN A 214 15.91 25.56 -1.78
C GLN A 214 14.42 25.85 -1.52
N ALA A 215 13.75 24.98 -0.75
CA ALA A 215 12.37 25.21 -0.35
C ALA A 215 12.21 26.49 0.50
N GLN A 216 13.18 26.79 1.36
CA GLN A 216 13.19 28.01 2.16
C GLN A 216 13.42 29.28 1.32
N ALA A 217 14.28 29.18 0.31
CA ALA A 217 14.55 30.26 -0.64
C ALA A 217 13.34 30.56 -1.53
N SER A 218 12.50 29.56 -1.83
CA SER A 218 11.30 29.71 -2.66
C SER A 218 10.24 30.66 -2.08
N LYS A 219 10.25 30.87 -0.75
CA LYS A 219 9.22 31.62 -0.01
C LYS A 219 7.79 31.09 -0.20
N ALA A 220 7.63 29.84 -0.64
CA ALA A 220 6.34 29.17 -0.68
C ALA A 220 5.74 29.09 0.73
N LYS A 221 4.44 29.37 0.89
CA LYS A 221 3.75 29.28 2.17
C LYS A 221 3.76 27.84 2.70
N ILE A 222 3.65 26.87 1.80
CA ILE A 222 3.66 25.44 2.11
C ILE A 222 4.87 24.77 1.46
N ILE A 223 5.59 23.96 2.23
CA ILE A 223 6.54 22.98 1.72
C ILE A 223 5.84 21.62 1.75
N GLY A 224 5.50 21.10 0.58
CA GLY A 224 4.86 19.81 0.40
C GLY A 224 5.89 18.69 0.45
N LEU A 225 5.77 17.79 1.41
CA LEU A 225 6.64 16.63 1.54
C LEU A 225 6.03 15.47 0.74
N ALA A 226 6.38 15.37 -0.55
CA ALA A 226 5.99 14.27 -1.43
C ALA A 226 6.95 13.07 -1.24
N ASN A 227 7.05 12.63 0.01
CA ASN A 227 7.85 11.50 0.49
C ASN A 227 7.10 10.80 1.65
N ALA A 228 7.70 9.77 2.25
CA ALA A 228 7.06 8.99 3.31
C ALA A 228 8.09 8.46 4.32
N GLY A 229 7.63 7.98 5.48
CA GLY A 229 8.44 7.22 6.44
C GLY A 229 9.69 7.97 6.90
N GLY A 230 10.83 7.27 6.89
CA GLY A 230 12.14 7.83 7.26
C GLY A 230 12.48 9.16 6.55
N ASP A 231 12.16 9.30 5.26
CA ASP A 231 12.42 10.54 4.51
C ASP A 231 11.59 11.71 5.06
N THR A 232 10.32 11.47 5.39
CA THR A 232 9.43 12.49 5.98
C THR A 232 9.88 12.89 7.37
N THR A 233 10.22 11.92 8.22
CA THR A 233 10.67 12.22 9.59
C THR A 233 12.00 12.99 9.61
N ASN A 234 12.96 12.61 8.75
CA ASN A 234 14.23 13.33 8.60
C ASN A 234 14.03 14.74 8.03
N SER A 235 13.18 14.89 7.01
CA SER A 235 12.83 16.20 6.43
C SER A 235 12.26 17.16 7.50
N ILE A 236 11.34 16.68 8.33
CA ILE A 236 10.68 17.49 9.36
C ILE A 236 11.68 17.86 10.48
N LYS A 237 12.50 16.91 10.95
CA LYS A 237 13.53 17.17 11.97
C LYS A 237 14.50 18.26 11.51
N GLN A 238 15.05 18.11 10.31
CA GLN A 238 16.01 19.09 9.77
C GLN A 238 15.35 20.43 9.44
N ALA A 239 14.08 20.45 8.99
CA ALA A 239 13.34 21.69 8.80
C ALA A 239 13.14 22.47 10.11
N ALA A 240 12.98 21.76 11.24
CA ALA A 240 12.92 22.37 12.56
C ALA A 240 14.28 22.95 13.00
N GLU A 241 15.37 22.24 12.71
CA GLU A 241 16.75 22.70 12.97
C GLU A 241 17.10 23.97 12.19
N PHE A 242 16.70 24.05 10.90
CA PHE A 242 16.87 25.25 10.07
C PHE A 242 15.88 26.38 10.41
N GLY A 243 14.96 26.17 11.36
CA GLY A 243 13.97 27.16 11.75
C GLY A 243 13.00 27.54 10.64
N ILE A 244 12.76 26.66 9.65
CA ILE A 244 11.89 26.93 8.49
C ILE A 244 10.47 27.25 8.96
N VAL A 245 9.95 26.45 9.90
CA VAL A 245 8.61 26.67 10.47
C VAL A 245 8.55 27.96 11.29
N LYS A 246 9.60 28.25 12.07
CA LYS A 246 9.73 29.51 12.82
C LYS A 246 9.83 30.73 11.90
N GLY A 247 10.34 30.53 10.68
CA GLY A 247 10.43 31.54 9.62
C GLY A 247 9.12 31.80 8.86
N GLY A 248 8.04 31.07 9.17
CA GLY A 248 6.69 31.33 8.67
C GLY A 248 6.21 30.42 7.54
N GLN A 249 7.04 29.51 7.02
CA GLN A 249 6.59 28.47 6.09
C GLN A 249 6.02 27.29 6.85
N LYS A 250 5.00 26.62 6.32
CA LYS A 250 4.41 25.42 6.93
C LYS A 250 4.84 24.18 6.18
N LEU A 251 5.00 23.07 6.90
CA LEU A 251 5.20 21.75 6.29
C LEU A 251 3.85 21.07 6.08
N ALA A 252 3.68 20.43 4.93
CA ALA A 252 2.58 19.51 4.67
C ALA A 252 3.16 18.10 4.57
N GLY A 253 2.95 17.29 5.62
CA GLY A 253 3.23 15.85 5.59
C GLY A 253 2.15 15.17 4.77
N LEU A 254 2.40 14.99 3.47
CA LEU A 254 1.37 14.52 2.55
C LEU A 254 1.05 13.03 2.73
N LEU A 255 1.97 12.28 3.33
CA LEU A 255 1.73 10.97 3.93
C LEU A 255 2.52 10.89 5.24
N MET A 256 1.83 10.57 6.33
CA MET A 256 2.43 10.36 7.63
C MET A 256 1.64 9.33 8.40
N PHE A 257 2.32 8.42 9.08
CA PHE A 257 1.71 7.42 9.92
C PHE A 257 2.05 7.66 11.40
N ILE A 258 1.39 6.94 12.30
CA ILE A 258 1.66 7.06 13.74
C ILE A 258 3.12 6.76 14.13
N PRO A 259 3.87 5.81 13.51
CA PRO A 259 5.28 5.62 13.83
C PRO A 259 6.12 6.86 13.48
N ASP A 260 5.75 7.62 12.45
CA ASP A 260 6.44 8.86 12.07
C ASP A 260 6.28 9.91 13.18
N VAL A 261 5.05 10.09 13.67
CA VAL A 261 4.76 11.01 14.78
C VAL A 261 5.51 10.61 16.06
N ASN A 262 5.56 9.31 16.36
CA ASN A 262 6.33 8.78 17.50
C ASN A 262 7.83 9.05 17.34
N SER A 263 8.39 8.88 16.15
CA SER A 263 9.81 9.14 15.84
C SER A 263 10.18 10.63 15.91
N LEU A 264 9.25 11.52 15.57
CA LEU A 264 9.42 12.97 15.67
C LEU A 264 9.31 13.46 17.11
N GLY A 265 8.39 12.88 17.88
CA GLY A 265 7.93 13.42 19.14
C GLY A 265 7.01 14.64 18.95
N LEU A 266 6.05 14.81 19.86
CA LEU A 266 5.05 15.89 19.78
C LEU A 266 5.63 17.31 19.69
N PRO A 267 6.75 17.68 20.35
CA PRO A 267 7.32 19.01 20.22
C PRO A 267 7.70 19.39 18.78
N VAL A 268 8.09 18.40 17.96
CA VAL A 268 8.44 18.59 16.55
C VAL A 268 7.22 18.39 15.65
N ALA A 269 6.36 17.42 15.96
CA ALA A 269 5.20 17.07 15.15
C ALA A 269 3.99 18.02 15.32
N GLN A 270 3.95 18.84 16.38
CA GLN A 270 2.81 19.71 16.67
C GLN A 270 2.46 20.63 15.49
N GLY A 271 1.17 20.69 15.14
CA GLY A 271 0.64 21.54 14.08
C GLY A 271 0.79 20.99 12.66
N LEU A 272 1.39 19.81 12.48
CA LEU A 272 1.33 19.08 11.21
C LEU A 272 -0.10 18.68 10.88
N ASN A 273 -0.46 18.76 9.61
CA ASN A 273 -1.73 18.30 9.08
C ASN A 273 -1.43 17.21 8.05
N PHE A 274 -2.09 16.07 8.19
CA PHE A 274 -1.95 14.90 7.32
C PHE A 274 -3.30 14.19 7.22
N THR A 275 -3.41 13.25 6.28
CA THR A 275 -4.60 12.43 6.06
C THR A 275 -4.25 10.99 6.34
N GLU A 276 -5.13 10.28 7.04
CA GLU A 276 -4.97 8.88 7.39
C GLU A 276 -6.31 8.15 7.22
N THR A 277 -6.28 6.87 6.89
CA THR A 277 -7.50 6.05 6.74
C THR A 277 -7.96 5.37 8.00
N PHE A 278 -7.08 5.30 9.01
CA PHE A 278 -7.37 4.68 10.28
C PHE A 278 -6.58 5.36 11.41
N TYR A 279 -7.24 5.59 12.54
CA TYR A 279 -6.57 6.03 13.76
C TYR A 279 -7.06 5.15 14.90
N TRP A 280 -6.12 4.57 15.64
CA TRP A 280 -6.42 3.55 16.66
C TRP A 280 -7.22 4.08 17.85
N ASP A 281 -7.21 5.39 18.11
CA ASP A 281 -7.93 6.03 19.21
C ASP A 281 -8.94 7.04 18.67
N MET A 282 -9.62 6.69 17.57
CA MET A 282 -10.59 7.58 16.92
C MET A 282 -11.91 7.63 17.69
N ASN A 283 -12.34 6.50 18.25
CA ASN A 283 -13.56 6.35 19.03
C ASN A 283 -13.52 5.02 19.83
N ASP A 284 -14.50 4.77 20.70
CA ASP A 284 -14.58 3.57 21.55
C ASP A 284 -14.55 2.21 20.78
N GLY A 285 -14.80 2.22 19.47
CA GLY A 285 -14.76 1.05 18.59
C GLY A 285 -13.43 0.82 17.88
N THR A 286 -12.44 1.68 18.09
CA THR A 286 -11.04 1.54 17.63
C THR A 286 -10.14 1.45 18.85
#